data_AF-A0A7X7J2A4-F1
#
_entry.id   AF-A0A7X7J2A4-F1
#
_cell.length_a   1.000
_cell.length_b   1.000
_cell.length_c   1.000
_cell.angle_alpha   90.00
_cell.angle_beta   90.00
_cell.angle_gamma   90.00
#
_symmetry.space_group_name_H-M   'P 1'
#
loop_
_entity.id
_entity.type
_entity.pdbx_description
1 polymer ?
#
loop_
_entity_poly.entity_id
_entity_poly.type
_entity_poly.pdbx_seq_one_letter_code
_entity_poly.pdbx_strand_id
1 'polypeptide(L)'
;IKSIDHNHLVIDGATYDTIPKDRLEDPNVDFVQTHHYENNALAMIDRIQRNCQAARGHRPYHVGEFGFLGTQSLQAVMDTVIQQRATGALLWSLRYRSREGGFYWHHEPAGGDLFKAYHWPGFEAGETYDERGMMRLLRAKAYEIRGLTPPAIPAPSSPCLVSADDGGRVSWRGSVGATCYDVQRAEWPLGAWLTVAHGVSEAQAQYQPQFTDDSTSPGKSYRYRVVARNHTGCSAPSKPSGLVRISHRTLVDELRNDSQIFLKQGKLQFRQNEARKVKEDCHRLSGDPDSAIIYHAHGRISAVRLFVYSHAEPKDIQIAFSPDCKKFEPVDPDVQRTTTFGEKVYGFLKADLYTVKPKAQDSRYVKIVFKTDAQLGRVEVEYVSAH
;
A
#
# COMPACT_ATOMS: atom_id res chain seq x y z
N ILE A 1 -32.15 21.08 0.87
CA ILE A 1 -31.20 21.39 -0.23
C ILE A 1 -31.86 22.26 -1.28
N LYS A 2 -32.86 21.75 -2.02
CA LYS A 2 -33.55 22.47 -3.10
C LYS A 2 -34.21 23.81 -2.71
N SER A 3 -34.62 23.98 -1.46
CA SER A 3 -35.16 25.25 -0.94
C SER A 3 -34.11 26.35 -0.78
N ILE A 4 -32.81 26.00 -0.76
CA ILE A 4 -31.69 26.94 -0.57
C ILE A 4 -30.93 27.13 -1.90
N ASP A 5 -30.68 26.04 -2.63
CA ASP A 5 -30.04 26.05 -3.94
C ASP A 5 -30.87 25.21 -4.91
N HIS A 6 -31.64 25.89 -5.77
CA HIS A 6 -32.53 25.26 -6.72
C HIS A 6 -31.79 24.58 -7.88
N ASN A 7 -30.53 24.96 -8.15
CA ASN A 7 -29.73 24.39 -9.23
C ASN A 7 -28.85 23.22 -8.77
N HIS A 8 -28.74 22.97 -7.46
CA HIS A 8 -27.96 21.84 -6.95
C HIS A 8 -28.58 20.51 -7.40
N LEU A 9 -27.82 19.70 -8.13
CA LEU A 9 -28.27 18.36 -8.50
C LEU A 9 -28.24 17.45 -7.26
N VAL A 10 -29.36 16.77 -7.01
CA VAL A 10 -29.54 15.83 -5.90
C VAL A 10 -29.65 14.43 -6.50
N ILE A 11 -28.79 13.54 -6.01
CA ILE A 11 -28.76 12.13 -6.38
C ILE A 11 -29.22 11.28 -5.20
N ASP A 12 -30.18 10.40 -5.44
CA ASP A 12 -30.60 9.37 -4.48
C ASP A 12 -30.02 8.02 -4.92
N GLY A 13 -29.50 7.24 -3.97
CA GLY A 13 -29.10 5.89 -4.27
C GLY A 13 -28.57 5.10 -3.09
N ALA A 14 -28.71 3.79 -3.23
CA ALA A 14 -28.22 2.79 -2.30
C ALA A 14 -27.99 1.46 -3.04
N THR A 15 -27.70 0.40 -2.31
CA THR A 15 -27.79 -0.96 -2.84
C THR A 15 -29.26 -1.34 -3.02
N TYR A 16 -29.75 -1.28 -4.26
CA TYR A 16 -31.10 -1.71 -4.62
C TYR A 16 -31.04 -2.81 -5.69
N ASP A 17 -31.89 -3.83 -5.54
CA ASP A 17 -32.12 -4.81 -6.61
C ASP A 17 -32.84 -4.16 -7.80
N THR A 18 -33.84 -3.32 -7.51
CA THR A 18 -34.56 -2.45 -8.45
C THR A 18 -34.88 -1.13 -7.74
N ILE A 19 -34.72 0.01 -8.42
CA ILE A 19 -35.03 1.33 -7.86
C ILE A 19 -36.51 1.40 -7.47
N PRO A 20 -36.83 1.75 -6.21
CA PRO A 20 -38.21 1.92 -5.78
C PRO A 20 -38.94 3.05 -6.53
N LYS A 21 -40.23 2.85 -6.81
CA LYS A 21 -41.02 3.79 -7.61
C LYS A 21 -41.13 5.18 -6.97
N ASP A 22 -41.26 5.24 -5.64
CA ASP A 22 -41.30 6.49 -4.87
C ASP A 22 -40.02 7.33 -5.05
N ARG A 23 -38.86 6.69 -5.28
CA ARG A 23 -37.60 7.39 -5.56
C ARG A 23 -37.56 7.98 -6.96
N LEU A 24 -38.14 7.29 -7.94
CA LEU A 24 -38.25 7.81 -9.31
C LEU A 24 -39.18 9.03 -9.38
N GLU A 25 -40.21 9.06 -8.54
CA GLU A 25 -41.25 10.10 -8.51
C GLU A 25 -40.95 11.25 -7.53
N ASP A 26 -39.91 11.15 -6.69
CA ASP A 26 -39.58 12.20 -5.72
C ASP A 26 -39.22 13.51 -6.45
N PRO A 27 -39.97 14.62 -6.24
CA PRO A 27 -39.70 15.88 -6.91
C PRO A 27 -38.40 16.57 -6.46
N ASN A 28 -37.77 16.10 -5.37
CA ASN A 28 -36.54 16.65 -4.82
C ASN A 28 -35.27 15.95 -5.35
N VAL A 29 -35.43 14.87 -6.12
CA VAL A 29 -34.35 14.05 -6.68
C VAL A 29 -34.24 14.30 -8.18
N ASP A 30 -33.03 14.59 -8.65
CA ASP A 30 -32.77 14.84 -10.08
C ASP A 30 -32.23 13.58 -10.78
N PHE A 31 -31.43 12.76 -10.09
CA PHE A 31 -30.81 11.54 -10.62
C PHE A 31 -30.95 10.40 -9.62
N VAL A 32 -31.04 9.17 -10.14
CA VAL A 32 -31.08 7.96 -9.31
C VAL A 32 -29.87 7.08 -9.59
N GLN A 33 -29.37 6.42 -8.55
CA GLN A 33 -28.28 5.47 -8.68
C GLN A 33 -28.47 4.21 -7.85
N THR A 34 -27.72 3.17 -8.22
CA THR A 34 -27.66 1.90 -7.50
C THR A 34 -26.21 1.43 -7.36
N HIS A 35 -25.92 0.69 -6.29
CA HIS A 35 -24.59 0.13 -6.01
C HIS A 35 -24.57 -1.38 -6.31
N HIS A 36 -23.52 -1.87 -6.99
CA HIS A 36 -23.45 -3.23 -7.53
C HIS A 36 -22.18 -3.97 -7.10
N TYR A 37 -22.35 -5.07 -6.38
CA TYR A 37 -21.25 -5.90 -5.85
C TYR A 37 -21.54 -7.39 -5.98
N GLU A 38 -22.38 -7.75 -6.94
CA GLU A 38 -22.68 -9.15 -7.24
C GLU A 38 -21.41 -9.89 -7.63
N ASN A 39 -21.26 -11.13 -7.17
CA ASN A 39 -20.15 -12.01 -7.51
C ASN A 39 -20.24 -12.60 -8.93
N ASN A 40 -21.24 -12.18 -9.72
CA ASN A 40 -21.50 -12.65 -11.08
C ASN A 40 -21.78 -11.46 -11.99
N ALA A 41 -20.99 -11.33 -13.06
CA ALA A 41 -21.12 -10.26 -14.04
C ALA A 41 -22.49 -10.22 -14.73
N LEU A 42 -23.08 -11.38 -15.06
CA LEU A 42 -24.39 -11.45 -15.70
C LEU A 42 -25.50 -10.95 -14.78
N ALA A 43 -25.41 -11.24 -13.47
CA ALA A 43 -26.37 -10.74 -12.49
C ALA A 43 -26.27 -9.22 -12.33
N MET A 44 -25.04 -8.69 -12.28
CA MET A 44 -24.78 -7.25 -12.24
C MET A 44 -25.32 -6.55 -13.50
N ILE A 45 -25.02 -7.10 -14.69
CA ILE A 45 -25.50 -6.59 -15.98
C ILE A 45 -27.04 -6.58 -16.04
N ASP A 46 -27.69 -7.69 -15.67
CA ASP A 46 -29.16 -7.79 -15.62
C ASP A 46 -29.77 -6.72 -14.70
N ARG A 47 -29.20 -6.55 -13.50
CA ARG A 47 -29.63 -5.51 -12.54
C ARG A 47 -29.48 -4.11 -13.10
N ILE A 48 -28.34 -3.79 -13.73
CA ILE A 48 -28.12 -2.50 -14.37
C ILE A 48 -29.15 -2.27 -15.49
N GLN A 49 -29.39 -3.26 -16.33
CA GLN A 49 -30.35 -3.16 -17.44
C GLN A 49 -31.78 -2.94 -16.93
N ARG A 50 -32.22 -3.68 -15.92
CA ARG A 50 -33.53 -3.49 -15.28
C ARG A 50 -33.70 -2.10 -14.69
N ASN A 51 -32.68 -1.59 -13.99
CA ASN A 51 -32.72 -0.25 -13.42
C ASN A 51 -32.70 0.85 -14.49
N CYS A 52 -31.93 0.68 -15.56
CA CYS A 52 -31.99 1.57 -16.73
C CYS A 52 -33.40 1.60 -17.33
N GLN A 53 -34.06 0.44 -17.47
CA GLN A 53 -35.43 0.35 -18.00
C GLN A 53 -36.44 1.03 -17.08
N ALA A 54 -36.36 0.79 -15.77
CA ALA A 54 -37.25 1.40 -14.78
C ALA A 54 -37.11 2.94 -14.74
N ALA A 55 -35.88 3.45 -14.83
CA ALA A 55 -35.62 4.89 -14.81
C ALA A 55 -35.96 5.59 -16.14
N ARG A 56 -36.03 4.86 -17.26
CA ARG A 56 -36.27 5.42 -18.60
C ARG A 56 -37.58 6.20 -18.62
N GLY A 57 -37.50 7.44 -19.14
CA GLY A 57 -38.64 8.36 -19.19
C GLY A 57 -38.99 9.05 -17.86
N HIS A 58 -38.34 8.67 -16.75
CA HIS A 58 -38.59 9.24 -15.43
C HIS A 58 -37.42 10.11 -14.96
N ARG A 59 -36.23 9.51 -14.82
CA ARG A 59 -35.02 10.15 -14.28
C ARG A 59 -33.77 9.61 -14.97
N PRO A 60 -32.69 10.40 -15.10
CA PRO A 60 -31.43 9.84 -15.56
C PRO A 60 -30.84 8.92 -14.49
N TYR A 61 -30.30 7.79 -14.95
CA TYR A 61 -29.76 6.73 -14.09
C TYR A 61 -28.23 6.71 -14.12
N HIS A 62 -27.62 6.43 -12.98
CA HIS A 62 -26.18 6.38 -12.76
C HIS A 62 -25.80 5.09 -12.00
N VAL A 63 -24.68 4.46 -12.34
CA VAL A 63 -24.15 3.34 -11.56
C VAL A 63 -23.25 3.92 -10.46
N GLY A 64 -23.80 4.05 -9.26
CA GLY A 64 -23.19 4.80 -8.16
C GLY A 64 -21.94 4.17 -7.58
N GLU A 65 -21.92 2.83 -7.55
CA GLU A 65 -20.75 2.04 -7.17
C GLU A 65 -20.80 0.73 -7.95
N PHE A 66 -19.65 0.25 -8.41
CA PHE A 66 -19.50 -1.11 -8.91
C PHE A 66 -18.07 -1.62 -8.67
N GLY A 67 -17.88 -2.94 -8.56
CA GLY A 67 -16.54 -3.50 -8.41
C GLY A 67 -16.48 -4.99 -8.06
N PHE A 68 -15.30 -5.42 -7.62
CA PHE A 68 -14.98 -6.77 -7.11
C PHE A 68 -15.22 -7.94 -8.06
N LEU A 69 -15.12 -7.69 -9.36
CA LEU A 69 -15.04 -8.71 -10.39
C LEU A 69 -13.75 -8.53 -11.20
N GLY A 70 -13.33 -9.57 -11.93
CA GLY A 70 -12.17 -9.46 -12.81
C GLY A 70 -12.35 -8.40 -13.90
N THR A 71 -11.24 -7.84 -14.39
CA THR A 71 -11.22 -6.74 -15.38
C THR A 71 -12.11 -6.98 -16.60
N GLN A 72 -12.11 -8.20 -17.15
CA GLN A 72 -12.95 -8.55 -18.31
C GLN A 72 -14.45 -8.51 -17.99
N SER A 73 -14.84 -8.97 -16.80
CA SER A 73 -16.23 -8.88 -16.33
C SER A 73 -16.65 -7.42 -16.15
N LEU A 74 -15.80 -6.60 -15.54
CA LEU A 74 -16.07 -5.17 -15.36
C LEU A 74 -16.06 -4.40 -16.68
N GLN A 75 -15.33 -4.85 -17.69
CA GLN A 75 -15.43 -4.34 -19.05
C GLN A 75 -16.86 -4.52 -19.61
N ALA A 76 -17.41 -5.73 -19.52
CA ALA A 76 -18.77 -6.01 -20.01
C ALA A 76 -19.85 -5.21 -19.24
N VAL A 77 -19.63 -4.98 -17.94
CA VAL A 77 -20.48 -4.10 -17.13
C VAL A 77 -20.42 -2.65 -17.65
N MET A 78 -19.23 -2.10 -17.89
CA MET A 78 -19.09 -0.75 -18.44
C MET A 78 -19.63 -0.62 -19.87
N ASP A 79 -19.46 -1.65 -20.70
CA ASP A 79 -20.07 -1.72 -22.04
C ASP A 79 -21.60 -1.64 -21.94
N THR A 80 -22.19 -2.33 -20.97
CA THR A 80 -23.63 -2.28 -20.69
C THR A 80 -24.07 -0.87 -20.27
N VAL A 81 -23.32 -0.21 -19.39
CA VAL A 81 -23.59 1.18 -18.96
C VAL A 81 -23.64 2.12 -20.17
N ILE A 82 -22.67 2.00 -21.08
CA ILE A 82 -22.60 2.80 -22.31
C ILE A 82 -23.78 2.47 -23.24
N GLN A 83 -24.04 1.18 -23.50
CA GLN A 83 -25.11 0.72 -24.39
C GLN A 83 -26.51 1.13 -23.91
N GLN A 84 -26.76 1.07 -22.60
CA GLN A 84 -28.03 1.48 -22.00
C GLN A 84 -28.18 2.99 -21.88
N ARG A 85 -27.13 3.76 -22.21
CA ARG A 85 -27.06 5.22 -22.07
C ARG A 85 -27.32 5.67 -20.62
N ALA A 86 -26.81 4.90 -19.66
CA ALA A 86 -26.69 5.39 -18.30
C ALA A 86 -25.72 6.58 -18.28
N THR A 87 -25.89 7.48 -17.31
CA THR A 87 -25.17 8.76 -17.26
C THR A 87 -23.71 8.62 -16.80
N GLY A 88 -23.33 7.47 -16.24
CA GLY A 88 -21.99 7.19 -15.77
C GLY A 88 -21.92 5.97 -14.86
N ALA A 89 -20.70 5.64 -14.44
CA ALA A 89 -20.42 4.61 -13.46
C ALA A 89 -19.19 4.99 -12.62
N LEU A 90 -19.21 4.72 -11.31
CA LEU A 90 -18.07 4.94 -10.41
C LEU A 90 -17.52 3.61 -9.87
N LEU A 91 -16.28 3.30 -10.23
CA LEU A 91 -15.59 2.12 -9.71
C LEU A 91 -15.27 2.32 -8.23
N TRP A 92 -15.63 1.35 -7.40
CA TRP A 92 -15.26 1.31 -6.00
C TRP A 92 -13.92 0.57 -5.80
N SER A 93 -12.87 1.17 -5.28
CA SER A 93 -12.68 2.62 -5.06
C SER A 93 -11.24 3.03 -5.30
N LEU A 94 -10.99 4.32 -5.56
CA LEU A 94 -9.64 4.89 -5.68
C LEU A 94 -9.18 5.43 -4.32
N ARG A 95 -7.89 5.29 -3.98
CA ARG A 95 -7.27 5.96 -2.83
C ARG A 95 -6.10 6.86 -3.21
N TYR A 96 -5.88 7.87 -2.38
CA TYR A 96 -4.94 8.94 -2.62
C TYR A 96 -3.52 8.57 -2.14
N ARG A 97 -2.52 9.32 -2.63
CA ARG A 97 -1.15 9.27 -2.11
C ARG A 97 -1.09 9.89 -0.74
N SER A 98 -0.51 9.18 0.23
CA SER A 98 -0.47 9.65 1.62
C SER A 98 0.39 10.89 1.79
N ARG A 99 0.10 11.70 2.82
CA ARG A 99 0.87 12.91 3.13
C ARG A 99 2.31 12.55 3.52
N GLU A 100 2.49 11.41 4.18
CA GLU A 100 3.72 10.87 4.74
C GLU A 100 4.54 10.04 3.71
N GLY A 101 3.95 9.76 2.54
CA GLY A 101 4.55 9.00 1.45
C GLY A 101 3.83 7.69 1.14
N GLY A 102 4.03 7.17 -0.06
CA GLY A 102 3.26 6.03 -0.58
C GLY A 102 1.77 6.33 -0.74
N PHE A 103 0.92 5.33 -0.53
CA PHE A 103 -0.54 5.42 -0.66
C PHE A 103 -1.27 5.25 0.67
N TYR A 104 -2.49 5.77 0.74
CA TYR A 104 -3.48 5.28 1.69
C TYR A 104 -4.00 3.92 1.19
N TRP A 105 -3.90 2.91 2.05
CA TRP A 105 -4.27 1.53 1.76
C TRP A 105 -5.60 1.17 2.41
N HIS A 106 -6.40 0.38 1.68
CA HIS A 106 -7.70 -0.09 2.16
C HIS A 106 -8.02 -1.44 1.50
N HIS A 107 -8.04 -2.51 2.29
CA HIS A 107 -8.63 -3.78 1.85
C HIS A 107 -10.15 -3.70 1.83
N GLU A 108 -10.73 -4.13 0.73
CA GLU A 108 -12.16 -4.05 0.48
C GLU A 108 -12.85 -5.32 1.01
N PRO A 109 -13.67 -5.27 2.08
CA PRO A 109 -14.20 -6.48 2.72
C PRO A 109 -15.09 -7.31 1.81
N ALA A 110 -15.91 -6.63 1.01
CA ALA A 110 -16.77 -7.27 0.01
C ALA A 110 -15.97 -7.80 -1.20
N GLY A 111 -14.70 -7.42 -1.33
CA GLY A 111 -13.76 -7.88 -2.33
C GLY A 111 -12.97 -9.14 -1.96
N GLY A 112 -13.35 -9.82 -0.89
CA GLY A 112 -12.87 -11.17 -0.55
C GLY A 112 -11.35 -11.27 -0.48
N ASP A 113 -10.71 -10.53 0.43
CA ASP A 113 -9.26 -10.57 0.74
C ASP A 113 -8.29 -10.52 -0.47
N LEU A 114 -8.81 -10.14 -1.62
CA LEU A 114 -8.14 -10.09 -2.91
C LEU A 114 -8.09 -8.63 -3.36
N PHE A 115 -9.26 -8.00 -3.46
CA PHE A 115 -9.35 -6.62 -3.91
C PHE A 115 -8.97 -5.64 -2.80
N LYS A 116 -8.15 -4.69 -3.19
CA LYS A 116 -7.83 -3.49 -2.40
C LYS A 116 -8.35 -2.29 -3.18
N ALA A 117 -8.42 -1.16 -2.50
CA ALA A 117 -8.64 0.09 -3.21
C ALA A 117 -7.54 0.31 -4.25
N TYR A 118 -7.96 0.78 -5.42
CA TYR A 118 -7.10 1.03 -6.55
C TYR A 118 -6.24 2.27 -6.34
N HIS A 119 -5.07 2.29 -6.97
CA HIS A 119 -4.17 3.44 -7.01
C HIS A 119 -3.85 3.82 -8.45
N TRP A 120 -4.09 5.08 -8.84
CA TRP A 120 -3.74 5.54 -10.18
C TRP A 120 -2.22 5.76 -10.35
N PRO A 121 -1.57 5.24 -11.42
CA PRO A 121 -2.14 4.56 -12.60
C PRO A 121 -2.16 3.02 -12.56
N GLY A 122 -1.84 2.44 -11.41
CA GLY A 122 -1.78 1.02 -11.12
C GLY A 122 -0.35 0.54 -10.88
N PHE A 123 -0.19 -0.40 -9.96
CA PHE A 123 1.10 -0.86 -9.45
C PHE A 123 1.17 -2.38 -9.38
N GLU A 124 2.40 -2.89 -9.34
CA GLU A 124 2.66 -4.33 -9.18
C GLU A 124 2.06 -4.91 -7.89
N ALA A 125 1.93 -4.08 -6.84
CA ALA A 125 1.30 -4.48 -5.58
C ALA A 125 -0.17 -4.92 -5.76
N GLY A 126 -0.84 -4.50 -6.83
CA GLY A 126 -2.22 -4.86 -7.16
C GLY A 126 -2.34 -5.84 -8.35
N GLU A 127 -1.26 -6.52 -8.73
CA GLU A 127 -1.26 -7.36 -9.94
C GLU A 127 -2.16 -8.59 -9.81
N THR A 128 -2.33 -9.11 -8.60
CA THR A 128 -3.21 -10.26 -8.33
C THR A 128 -4.67 -10.00 -8.70
N TYR A 129 -5.09 -8.73 -8.78
CA TYR A 129 -6.41 -8.29 -9.23
C TYR A 129 -6.35 -7.35 -10.45
N ASP A 130 -5.24 -7.41 -11.23
CA ASP A 130 -5.03 -6.64 -12.47
C ASP A 130 -5.28 -5.14 -12.31
N GLU A 131 -4.77 -4.52 -11.24
CA GLU A 131 -4.95 -3.09 -10.99
C GLU A 131 -4.54 -2.22 -12.19
N ARG A 132 -3.42 -2.54 -12.83
CA ARG A 132 -2.92 -1.79 -14.01
C ARG A 132 -3.86 -1.91 -15.20
N GLY A 133 -4.36 -3.11 -15.49
CA GLY A 133 -5.34 -3.33 -16.54
C GLY A 133 -6.64 -2.62 -16.24
N MET A 134 -7.13 -2.73 -15.02
CA MET A 134 -8.36 -2.08 -14.56
C MET A 134 -8.29 -0.55 -14.64
N MET A 135 -7.20 0.08 -14.17
CA MET A 135 -7.04 1.54 -14.27
C MET A 135 -6.96 2.02 -15.72
N ARG A 136 -6.27 1.27 -16.59
CA ARG A 136 -6.21 1.57 -18.03
C ARG A 136 -7.58 1.47 -18.68
N LEU A 137 -8.33 0.41 -18.37
CA LEU A 137 -9.67 0.16 -18.88
C LEU A 137 -10.66 1.22 -18.41
N LEU A 138 -10.67 1.53 -17.11
CA LEU A 138 -11.57 2.55 -16.53
C LEU A 138 -11.35 3.90 -17.22
N ARG A 139 -10.08 4.29 -17.43
CA ARG A 139 -9.76 5.49 -18.19
C ARG A 139 -10.32 5.42 -19.61
N ALA A 140 -10.09 4.33 -20.34
CA ALA A 140 -10.60 4.19 -21.71
C ALA A 140 -12.13 4.35 -21.77
N LYS A 141 -12.85 3.66 -20.88
CA LYS A 141 -14.33 3.70 -20.81
C LYS A 141 -14.87 5.08 -20.41
N ALA A 142 -14.17 5.81 -19.55
CA ALA A 142 -14.53 7.19 -19.18
C ALA A 142 -14.50 8.19 -20.35
N TYR A 143 -13.66 7.95 -21.37
CA TYR A 143 -13.67 8.76 -22.60
C TYR A 143 -14.67 8.20 -23.63
N GLU A 144 -14.77 6.87 -23.74
CA GLU A 144 -15.69 6.20 -24.67
C GLU A 144 -17.16 6.56 -24.41
N ILE A 145 -17.59 6.61 -23.14
CA ILE A 145 -18.96 7.00 -22.78
C ILE A 145 -19.32 8.43 -23.24
N ARG A 146 -18.30 9.27 -23.47
CA ARG A 146 -18.44 10.64 -23.95
C ARG A 146 -18.20 10.77 -25.47
N GLY A 147 -17.89 9.67 -26.16
CA GLY A 147 -17.49 9.69 -27.56
C GLY A 147 -16.15 10.40 -27.81
N LEU A 148 -15.24 10.39 -26.83
CA LEU A 148 -13.95 11.06 -26.90
C LEU A 148 -12.81 10.06 -27.00
N THR A 149 -11.67 10.50 -27.55
CA THR A 149 -10.41 9.77 -27.48
C THR A 149 -9.66 10.15 -26.19
N PRO A 150 -9.16 9.19 -25.40
CA PRO A 150 -8.30 9.51 -24.26
C PRO A 150 -7.03 10.27 -24.71
N PRO A 151 -6.67 11.41 -24.09
CA PRO A 151 -5.44 12.12 -24.42
C PRO A 151 -4.22 11.28 -24.04
N ALA A 152 -3.02 11.69 -24.47
CA ALA A 152 -1.79 11.09 -23.96
C ALA A 152 -1.65 11.36 -22.44
N ILE A 153 -1.04 10.42 -21.71
CA ILE A 153 -0.66 10.63 -20.31
C ILE A 153 0.57 11.55 -20.32
N PRO A 154 0.58 12.69 -19.59
CA PRO A 154 1.77 13.53 -19.52
C PRO A 154 2.86 12.89 -18.65
N ALA A 155 4.10 13.38 -18.80
CA ALA A 155 5.15 13.08 -17.84
C ALA A 155 4.73 13.56 -16.44
N PRO A 156 5.12 12.85 -15.36
CA PRO A 156 4.70 13.24 -14.02
C PRO A 156 5.30 14.59 -13.61
N SER A 157 4.64 15.28 -12.68
CA SER A 157 5.24 16.42 -11.98
C SER A 157 6.36 15.97 -11.03
N SER A 158 7.13 16.94 -10.50
CA SER A 158 8.13 16.65 -9.48
C SER A 158 7.49 16.13 -8.19
N PRO A 159 8.04 15.05 -7.59
CA PRO A 159 7.56 14.57 -6.29
C PRO A 159 8.01 15.50 -5.16
N CYS A 160 7.41 15.31 -3.98
CA CYS A 160 7.80 16.04 -2.78
C CYS A 160 8.53 15.10 -1.83
N LEU A 161 9.83 15.30 -1.64
CA LEU A 161 10.59 14.55 -0.64
C LEU A 161 10.11 14.95 0.76
N VAL A 162 9.75 13.95 1.57
CA VAL A 162 9.18 14.15 2.91
C VAL A 162 10.28 14.05 3.96
N SER A 163 11.09 13.00 3.90
CA SER A 163 12.16 12.78 4.88
C SER A 163 13.30 11.92 4.31
N ALA A 164 14.47 12.09 4.90
CA ALA A 164 15.59 11.18 4.82
C ALA A 164 16.24 11.14 6.22
N ASP A 165 16.42 9.95 6.79
CA ASP A 165 16.93 9.77 8.17
C ASP A 165 18.38 9.28 8.22
N ASP A 166 18.93 9.21 9.43
CA ASP A 166 20.34 8.86 9.69
C ASP A 166 20.67 7.37 9.48
N GLY A 167 19.66 6.53 9.18
CA GLY A 167 19.81 5.16 8.68
C GLY A 167 19.72 5.05 7.15
N GLY A 168 19.54 6.17 6.45
CA GLY A 168 19.41 6.20 4.99
C GLY A 168 18.02 5.83 4.48
N ARG A 169 16.98 5.80 5.32
CA ARG A 169 15.61 5.58 4.87
C ARG A 169 15.03 6.87 4.31
N VAL A 170 14.36 6.77 3.17
CA VAL A 170 13.87 7.89 2.36
C VAL A 170 12.38 7.74 2.10
N SER A 171 11.63 8.82 2.38
CA SER A 171 10.19 8.91 2.11
C SER A 171 9.86 10.11 1.24
N TRP A 172 8.92 9.96 0.32
CA TRP A 172 8.40 11.03 -0.53
C TRP A 172 6.90 10.87 -0.80
N ARG A 173 6.23 11.99 -1.00
CA ARG A 173 4.89 12.03 -1.59
C ARG A 173 5.02 11.95 -3.09
N GLY A 174 4.38 10.95 -3.67
CA GLY A 174 4.43 10.71 -5.11
C GLY A 174 3.68 11.72 -5.96
N SER A 175 3.77 11.53 -7.27
CA SER A 175 3.21 12.39 -8.31
C SER A 175 2.14 11.66 -9.11
N VAL A 176 1.05 12.36 -9.45
CA VAL A 176 -0.03 11.79 -10.28
C VAL A 176 0.53 11.27 -11.61
N GLY A 177 0.16 10.05 -11.97
CA GLY A 177 0.60 9.41 -13.20
C GLY A 177 2.01 8.82 -13.18
N ALA A 178 2.76 8.93 -12.07
CA ALA A 178 4.02 8.23 -11.88
C ALA A 178 3.77 6.74 -11.61
N THR A 179 4.59 5.88 -12.21
CA THR A 179 4.61 4.43 -12.00
C THR A 179 5.79 4.00 -11.14
N CYS A 180 6.87 4.79 -11.11
CA CYS A 180 8.07 4.51 -10.33
C CYS A 180 8.92 5.78 -10.11
N TYR A 181 9.98 5.65 -9.32
CA TYR A 181 10.86 6.74 -8.92
C TYR A 181 12.33 6.33 -8.96
N ASP A 182 13.22 7.27 -9.29
CA ASP A 182 14.65 7.09 -9.01
C ASP A 182 15.03 7.96 -7.83
N VAL A 183 15.84 7.39 -6.95
CA VAL A 183 16.39 8.07 -5.79
C VAL A 183 17.81 8.48 -6.11
N GLN A 184 18.09 9.77 -5.93
CA GLN A 184 19.40 10.35 -6.15
C GLN A 184 19.99 10.84 -4.83
N ARG A 185 21.30 10.65 -4.67
CA ARG A 185 22.07 11.06 -3.50
C ARG A 185 23.28 11.88 -3.92
N ALA A 186 23.63 12.89 -3.13
CA ALA A 186 24.89 13.62 -3.24
C ALA A 186 25.61 13.64 -1.88
N GLU A 187 26.91 13.35 -1.87
CA GLU A 187 27.75 13.49 -0.67
C GLU A 187 28.08 14.97 -0.41
N TRP A 188 28.03 15.40 0.84
CA TRP A 188 28.38 16.76 1.24
C TRP A 188 29.89 16.91 1.45
N PRO A 189 30.52 18.06 1.12
CA PRO A 189 29.91 19.29 0.59
C PRO A 189 29.79 19.39 -0.93
N LEU A 190 30.56 18.61 -1.70
CA LEU A 190 30.78 18.85 -3.13
C LEU A 190 30.55 17.61 -4.02
N GLY A 191 29.88 16.58 -3.49
CA GLY A 191 29.56 15.38 -4.26
C GLY A 191 28.54 15.66 -5.37
N ALA A 192 28.75 15.01 -6.51
CA ALA A 192 27.77 15.01 -7.59
C ALA A 192 26.52 14.20 -7.20
N TRP A 193 25.38 14.50 -7.84
CA TRP A 193 24.17 13.70 -7.72
C TRP A 193 24.35 12.36 -8.45
N LEU A 194 24.30 11.27 -7.71
CA LEU A 194 24.31 9.90 -8.23
C LEU A 194 22.94 9.28 -8.05
N THR A 195 22.45 8.54 -9.05
CA THR A 195 21.26 7.71 -8.86
C THR A 195 21.67 6.46 -8.09
N VAL A 196 21.12 6.30 -6.89
CA VAL A 196 21.40 5.17 -6.00
C VAL A 196 20.34 4.07 -6.10
N ALA A 197 19.17 4.38 -6.65
CA ALA A 197 18.15 3.41 -7.00
C ALA A 197 17.33 3.86 -8.20
N HIS A 198 16.99 2.91 -9.07
CA HIS A 198 16.12 3.12 -10.21
C HIS A 198 14.80 2.40 -10.04
N GLY A 199 13.72 2.99 -10.53
CA GLY A 199 12.43 2.29 -10.68
C GLY A 199 11.76 1.88 -9.36
N VAL A 200 12.04 2.56 -8.24
CA VAL A 200 11.44 2.29 -6.94
C VAL A 200 9.93 2.53 -7.00
N SER A 201 9.14 1.56 -6.52
CA SER A 201 7.68 1.69 -6.43
C SER A 201 7.27 2.29 -5.10
N GLU A 202 6.48 3.36 -5.12
CA GLU A 202 5.93 3.96 -3.90
C GLU A 202 4.82 3.09 -3.26
N ALA A 203 4.35 2.07 -3.97
CA ALA A 203 3.34 1.13 -3.51
C ALA A 203 3.96 -0.15 -2.91
N GLN A 204 5.29 -0.22 -2.78
CA GLN A 204 6.00 -1.43 -2.38
C GLN A 204 5.77 -1.82 -0.91
N ALA A 205 5.72 -0.83 -0.02
CA ALA A 205 5.57 -1.05 1.42
C ALA A 205 4.49 -0.13 1.98
N GLN A 206 3.56 -0.70 2.76
CA GLN A 206 2.44 0.05 3.32
C GLN A 206 2.89 0.85 4.53
N TYR A 207 2.71 2.17 4.48
CA TYR A 207 2.99 3.10 5.58
C TYR A 207 4.44 3.08 6.12
N GLN A 208 5.38 2.61 5.32
CA GLN A 208 6.82 2.60 5.62
C GLN A 208 7.59 3.53 4.66
N PRO A 209 8.84 3.90 4.98
CA PRO A 209 9.73 4.55 4.03
C PRO A 209 9.84 3.74 2.74
N GLN A 210 9.73 4.41 1.60
CA GLN A 210 9.64 3.75 0.29
C GLN A 210 11.00 3.22 -0.20
N PHE A 211 12.10 3.70 0.37
CA PHE A 211 13.45 3.28 0.02
C PHE A 211 14.39 3.33 1.21
N THR A 212 15.37 2.41 1.25
CA THR A 212 16.50 2.43 2.18
C THR A 212 17.79 2.39 1.39
N ASP A 213 18.63 3.41 1.55
CA ASP A 213 19.93 3.48 0.90
C ASP A 213 20.99 2.67 1.68
N ASP A 214 21.10 1.40 1.32
CA ASP A 214 22.06 0.48 1.90
C ASP A 214 23.51 0.75 1.49
N SER A 215 23.75 1.60 0.47
CA SER A 215 25.09 1.96 0.00
C SER A 215 25.75 3.09 0.81
N THR A 216 25.06 3.58 1.84
CA THR A 216 25.54 4.64 2.71
C THR A 216 26.70 4.19 3.61
N SER A 217 27.47 5.17 4.09
CA SER A 217 28.60 4.97 5.01
C SER A 217 28.38 5.77 6.28
N PRO A 218 28.41 5.15 7.47
CA PRO A 218 28.36 5.86 8.75
C PRO A 218 29.43 6.94 8.85
N GLY A 219 29.08 8.08 9.45
CA GLY A 219 29.93 9.26 9.60
C GLY A 219 29.89 10.22 8.40
N LYS A 220 29.49 9.76 7.21
CA LYS A 220 29.31 10.62 6.03
C LYS A 220 27.99 11.39 6.10
N SER A 221 27.92 12.49 5.36
CA SER A 221 26.72 13.31 5.25
C SER A 221 26.26 13.42 3.80
N TYR A 222 24.96 13.30 3.58
CA TYR A 222 24.36 13.26 2.26
C TYR A 222 23.15 14.18 2.15
N ARG A 223 22.76 14.47 0.91
CA ARG A 223 21.42 14.97 0.56
C ARG A 223 20.78 14.01 -0.42
N TYR A 224 19.46 13.88 -0.35
CA TYR A 224 18.65 13.06 -1.23
C TYR A 224 17.70 13.91 -2.07
N ARG A 225 17.36 13.44 -3.27
CA ARG A 225 16.24 13.96 -4.07
C ARG A 225 15.64 12.83 -4.89
N VAL A 226 14.40 12.99 -5.31
CA VAL A 226 13.66 11.93 -6.01
C VAL A 226 13.16 12.44 -7.35
N VAL A 227 13.23 11.59 -8.38
CA VAL A 227 12.70 11.86 -9.72
C VAL A 227 11.57 10.90 -10.01
N ALA A 228 10.40 11.41 -10.43
CA ALA A 228 9.25 10.58 -10.79
C ALA A 228 9.32 10.15 -12.26
N ARG A 229 8.82 8.94 -12.57
CA ARG A 229 8.84 8.35 -13.91
C ARG A 229 7.52 7.71 -14.28
N ASN A 230 7.20 7.78 -15.57
CA ASN A 230 6.23 6.91 -16.21
C ASN A 230 6.69 6.59 -17.65
N HIS A 231 5.85 5.91 -18.41
CA HIS A 231 6.17 5.50 -19.79
C HIS A 231 6.37 6.67 -20.78
N THR A 232 5.99 7.90 -20.42
CA THR A 232 6.17 9.09 -21.28
C THR A 232 7.39 9.93 -20.95
N GLY A 233 7.96 9.78 -19.74
CA GLY A 233 9.16 10.52 -19.38
C GLY A 233 9.39 10.62 -17.88
N CYS A 234 10.31 11.52 -17.54
CA CYS A 234 10.74 11.82 -16.18
C CYS A 234 10.31 13.22 -15.77
N SER A 235 10.07 13.42 -14.48
CA SER A 235 9.88 14.75 -13.92
C SER A 235 11.21 15.47 -13.65
N ALA A 236 11.16 16.77 -13.32
CA ALA A 236 12.28 17.41 -12.65
C ALA A 236 12.47 16.83 -11.23
N PRO A 237 13.69 16.79 -10.67
CA PRO A 237 13.91 16.30 -9.32
C PRO A 237 13.11 17.06 -8.26
N SER A 238 12.79 16.38 -7.15
CA SER A 238 12.23 17.03 -5.96
C SER A 238 13.18 18.08 -5.40
N LYS A 239 12.67 18.94 -4.51
CA LYS A 239 13.55 19.69 -3.61
C LYS A 239 14.44 18.68 -2.84
N PRO A 240 15.76 18.93 -2.73
CA PRO A 240 16.64 18.09 -1.93
C PRO A 240 16.23 18.05 -0.46
N SER A 241 16.59 16.96 0.23
CA SER A 241 16.53 16.89 1.69
C SER A 241 17.43 17.95 2.33
N GLY A 242 17.22 18.17 3.63
CA GLY A 242 18.27 18.70 4.49
C GLY A 242 19.53 17.82 4.48
N LEU A 243 20.61 18.31 5.08
CA LEU A 243 21.82 17.52 5.27
C LEU A 243 21.53 16.39 6.27
N VAL A 244 21.79 15.15 5.86
CA VAL A 244 21.59 13.95 6.67
C VAL A 244 22.95 13.35 6.99
N ARG A 245 23.30 13.27 8.27
CA ARG A 245 24.50 12.58 8.73
C ARG A 245 24.15 11.14 9.05
N ILE A 246 24.78 10.19 8.37
CA ILE A 246 24.51 8.76 8.55
C ILE A 246 25.18 8.29 9.83
N SER A 247 24.41 7.67 10.72
CA SER A 247 24.88 7.10 11.98
C SER A 247 25.09 5.58 11.88
N HIS A 248 24.29 4.91 11.05
CA HIS A 248 24.31 3.46 10.85
C HIS A 248 23.80 3.11 9.44
N ARG A 249 24.00 1.86 9.02
CA ARG A 249 23.30 1.27 7.87
C ARG A 249 22.09 0.48 8.39
N THR A 250 21.02 0.43 7.61
CA THR A 250 19.81 -0.31 7.98
C THR A 250 19.52 -1.38 6.95
N LEU A 251 19.55 -2.66 7.35
CA LEU A 251 18.91 -3.72 6.57
C LEU A 251 17.42 -3.67 6.88
N VAL A 252 16.59 -3.63 5.84
CA VAL A 252 15.14 -3.66 5.94
C VAL A 252 14.62 -4.87 5.19
N ASP A 253 13.83 -5.69 5.86
CA ASP A 253 13.09 -6.79 5.26
C ASP A 253 11.59 -6.60 5.51
N GLU A 254 10.84 -6.46 4.41
CA GLU A 254 9.37 -6.40 4.38
C GLU A 254 8.75 -7.79 4.22
N LEU A 255 9.54 -8.86 4.29
CA LEU A 255 9.10 -10.25 4.32
C LEU A 255 8.25 -10.66 3.10
N ARG A 256 8.63 -10.15 1.94
CA ARG A 256 8.05 -10.54 0.63
C ARG A 256 8.47 -11.96 0.23
N ASN A 257 9.71 -12.31 0.56
CA ASN A 257 10.34 -13.61 0.32
C ASN A 257 11.52 -13.77 1.31
N ASP A 258 12.35 -14.80 1.12
CA ASP A 258 13.46 -15.14 2.03
C ASP A 258 14.83 -14.63 1.58
N SER A 259 14.91 -13.76 0.58
CA SER A 259 16.19 -13.30 0.01
C SER A 259 17.12 -12.59 0.99
N GLN A 260 16.57 -12.00 2.06
CA GLN A 260 17.33 -11.31 3.12
C GLN A 260 17.57 -12.21 4.35
N ILE A 261 16.93 -13.39 4.42
CA ILE A 261 16.96 -14.27 5.59
C ILE A 261 18.16 -15.22 5.46
N PHE A 262 19.10 -15.12 6.40
CA PHE A 262 20.32 -15.93 6.39
C PHE A 262 20.03 -17.41 6.69
N LEU A 263 19.21 -17.71 7.69
CA LEU A 263 18.79 -19.08 8.02
C LEU A 263 17.33 -19.11 8.48
N LYS A 264 16.64 -20.19 8.12
CA LYS A 264 15.26 -20.51 8.53
C LYS A 264 15.25 -21.82 9.30
N GLN A 265 14.46 -21.88 10.37
CA GLN A 265 14.30 -23.06 11.23
C GLN A 265 12.82 -23.26 11.57
N GLY A 266 12.36 -24.52 11.60
CA GLY A 266 10.99 -24.86 11.93
C GLY A 266 10.01 -24.61 10.79
N LYS A 267 8.76 -24.31 11.14
CA LYS A 267 7.64 -24.14 10.21
C LYS A 267 7.31 -22.66 10.07
N LEU A 268 7.72 -22.10 8.93
CA LEU A 268 7.54 -20.70 8.58
C LEU A 268 6.69 -20.59 7.32
N GLN A 269 5.82 -19.58 7.26
CA GLN A 269 4.97 -19.33 6.11
C GLN A 269 4.88 -17.83 5.80
N PHE A 270 5.17 -17.47 4.55
CA PHE A 270 4.91 -16.13 4.05
C PHE A 270 3.40 -15.92 3.83
N ARG A 271 2.90 -14.78 4.27
CA ARG A 271 1.47 -14.41 4.24
C ARG A 271 1.29 -13.12 3.46
N GLN A 272 0.24 -13.09 2.62
CA GLN A 272 -0.20 -11.90 1.89
C GLN A 272 -1.70 -11.61 2.02
N ASN A 273 -2.40 -12.49 2.74
CA ASN A 273 -3.83 -12.47 3.00
C ASN A 273 -4.14 -11.59 4.24
N GLU A 274 -5.40 -11.37 4.55
CA GLU A 274 -5.96 -10.74 5.75
C GLU A 274 -5.28 -9.43 6.17
N ALA A 275 -4.73 -8.67 5.23
CA ALA A 275 -3.88 -7.53 5.54
C ALA A 275 -4.63 -6.44 6.31
N ARG A 276 -5.96 -6.35 6.18
CA ARG A 276 -6.81 -5.50 7.04
C ARG A 276 -6.60 -5.77 8.53
N LYS A 277 -6.46 -7.04 8.95
CA LYS A 277 -6.26 -7.43 10.36
C LYS A 277 -4.93 -6.95 10.93
N VAL A 278 -3.99 -6.60 10.07
CA VAL A 278 -2.58 -6.27 10.38
C VAL A 278 -2.23 -4.90 9.83
N LYS A 279 -3.20 -3.96 9.93
CA LYS A 279 -3.01 -2.55 9.56
C LYS A 279 -2.54 -2.34 8.11
N GLU A 280 -3.10 -3.15 7.21
CA GLU A 280 -2.82 -3.16 5.77
C GLU A 280 -1.42 -3.65 5.40
N ASP A 281 -0.63 -4.17 6.34
CA ASP A 281 0.67 -4.76 6.05
C ASP A 281 0.48 -6.01 5.19
N CYS A 282 0.97 -5.98 3.95
CA CYS A 282 0.64 -6.98 2.94
C CYS A 282 1.63 -8.15 2.87
N HIS A 283 2.77 -8.06 3.55
CA HIS A 283 3.84 -9.05 3.41
C HIS A 283 4.36 -9.39 4.79
N ARG A 284 4.18 -10.65 5.19
CA ARG A 284 4.45 -11.05 6.57
C ARG A 284 5.02 -12.45 6.61
N LEU A 285 5.70 -12.78 7.69
CA LEU A 285 6.16 -14.12 8.01
C LEU A 285 5.49 -14.59 9.30
N SER A 286 4.66 -15.63 9.20
CA SER A 286 4.14 -16.35 10.36
C SER A 286 5.05 -17.54 10.70
N GLY A 287 5.21 -17.85 11.99
CA GLY A 287 5.94 -19.02 12.45
C GLY A 287 5.22 -19.74 13.58
N ASP A 288 5.22 -21.08 13.52
CA ASP A 288 4.79 -21.92 14.64
C ASP A 288 5.75 -21.71 15.83
N PRO A 289 5.31 -21.97 17.09
CA PRO A 289 6.20 -21.95 18.24
C PRO A 289 7.51 -22.71 18.01
N ASP A 290 8.61 -22.11 18.46
CA ASP A 290 10.01 -22.51 18.29
C ASP A 290 10.58 -22.46 16.86
N SER A 291 9.79 -22.02 15.88
CA SER A 291 10.32 -21.62 14.57
C SER A 291 11.18 -20.37 14.70
N ALA A 292 12.17 -20.22 13.83
CA ALA A 292 13.10 -19.10 13.92
C ALA A 292 13.65 -18.67 12.56
N ILE A 293 14.00 -17.39 12.48
CA ILE A 293 14.80 -16.81 11.41
C ILE A 293 16.05 -16.17 11.97
N ILE A 294 17.11 -16.18 11.18
CA ILE A 294 18.38 -15.52 11.51
C ILE A 294 18.70 -14.53 10.40
N TYR A 295 19.07 -13.31 10.77
CA TYR A 295 19.67 -12.33 9.87
C TYR A 295 21.16 -12.19 10.17
N HIS A 296 21.93 -11.90 9.13
CA HIS A 296 23.34 -11.57 9.23
C HIS A 296 23.56 -10.15 8.72
N ALA A 297 24.18 -9.31 9.54
CA ALA A 297 24.58 -7.96 9.16
C ALA A 297 26.05 -7.95 8.70
N HIS A 298 26.37 -7.11 7.71
CA HIS A 298 27.75 -6.90 7.25
C HIS A 298 28.65 -6.16 8.26
N GLY A 299 28.09 -5.74 9.38
CA GLY A 299 28.79 -5.03 10.45
C GLY A 299 28.26 -5.42 11.82
N ARG A 300 28.69 -4.67 12.83
CA ARG A 300 28.26 -4.85 14.22
C ARG A 300 26.84 -4.31 14.36
N ILE A 301 25.92 -5.15 14.79
CA ILE A 301 24.53 -4.77 15.02
C ILE A 301 24.48 -3.77 16.18
N SER A 302 23.80 -2.65 15.99
CA SER A 302 23.57 -1.63 17.00
C SER A 302 22.16 -1.67 17.58
N ALA A 303 21.17 -2.04 16.77
CA ALA A 303 19.79 -2.22 17.19
C ALA A 303 19.01 -3.10 16.21
N VAL A 304 17.92 -3.70 16.69
CA VAL A 304 16.93 -4.40 15.87
C VAL A 304 15.54 -3.91 16.23
N ARG A 305 14.73 -3.63 15.22
CA ARG A 305 13.30 -3.32 15.36
C ARG A 305 12.46 -4.36 14.63
N LEU A 306 11.46 -4.92 15.31
CA LEU A 306 10.51 -5.88 14.73
C LEU A 306 9.09 -5.34 14.85
N PHE A 307 8.35 -5.41 13.75
CA PHE A 307 6.93 -5.09 13.70
C PHE A 307 6.16 -6.40 13.79
N VAL A 308 5.52 -6.64 14.93
CA VAL A 308 4.91 -7.92 15.29
C VAL A 308 3.39 -7.77 15.39
N TYR A 309 2.67 -8.73 14.84
CA TYR A 309 1.22 -8.86 14.96
C TYR A 309 0.86 -10.18 15.65
N SER A 310 0.01 -10.14 16.67
CA SER A 310 -0.42 -11.34 17.39
C SER A 310 -1.79 -11.19 18.06
N HIS A 311 -2.35 -12.30 18.56
CA HIS A 311 -3.54 -12.30 19.41
C HIS A 311 -3.20 -12.16 20.91
N ALA A 312 -1.98 -12.48 21.30
CA ALA A 312 -1.55 -12.63 22.70
C ALA A 312 -1.03 -11.32 23.32
N GLU A 313 -0.74 -11.33 24.62
CA GLU A 313 0.02 -10.26 25.27
C GLU A 313 1.52 -10.39 24.95
N PRO A 314 2.31 -9.30 25.00
CA PRO A 314 3.62 -9.26 24.34
C PRO A 314 4.62 -10.19 25.03
N LYS A 315 4.76 -11.41 24.49
CA LYS A 315 5.83 -12.42 24.76
C LYS A 315 6.02 -13.37 23.57
N ASP A 316 5.56 -12.95 22.40
CA ASP A 316 5.43 -13.81 21.22
C ASP A 316 6.74 -14.04 20.47
N ILE A 317 7.73 -13.18 20.71
CA ILE A 317 9.02 -13.20 20.03
C ILE A 317 10.14 -13.16 21.08
N GLN A 318 11.09 -14.07 20.95
CA GLN A 318 12.38 -14.01 21.63
C GLN A 318 13.44 -13.57 20.62
N ILE A 319 14.26 -12.59 21.02
CA ILE A 319 15.35 -12.07 20.20
C ILE A 319 16.67 -12.42 20.88
N ALA A 320 17.62 -12.94 20.11
CA ALA A 320 18.94 -13.29 20.61
C ALA A 320 20.03 -12.91 19.61
N PHE A 321 21.22 -12.60 20.11
CA PHE A 321 22.33 -12.10 19.29
C PHE A 321 23.53 -13.05 19.35
N SER A 322 24.32 -13.05 18.28
CA SER A 322 25.54 -13.84 18.22
C SER A 322 26.62 -13.13 17.39
N PRO A 323 27.90 -13.20 17.77
CA PRO A 323 29.01 -12.76 16.92
C PRO A 323 29.32 -13.75 15.79
N ASP A 324 29.03 -15.05 15.98
CA ASP A 324 29.51 -16.15 15.12
C ASP A 324 28.43 -17.12 14.64
N CYS A 325 27.16 -16.87 14.98
CA CYS A 325 26.01 -17.71 14.68
C CYS A 325 26.02 -19.10 15.37
N LYS A 326 26.89 -19.34 16.37
CA LYS A 326 26.95 -20.62 17.11
C LYS A 326 26.22 -20.54 18.44
N LYS A 327 26.56 -19.55 19.26
CA LYS A 327 25.92 -19.31 20.56
C LYS A 327 25.13 -18.01 20.49
N PHE A 328 23.84 -18.09 20.80
CA PHE A 328 22.94 -16.95 20.83
C PHE A 328 22.63 -16.54 22.26
N GLU A 329 22.77 -15.25 22.56
CA GLU A 329 22.46 -14.66 23.85
C GLU A 329 21.11 -13.92 23.77
N PRO A 330 20.08 -14.37 24.50
CA PRO A 330 18.79 -13.71 24.53
C PRO A 330 18.87 -12.32 25.16
N VAL A 331 18.09 -11.39 24.60
CA VAL A 331 17.93 -10.04 25.14
C VAL A 331 16.45 -9.69 25.15
N ASP A 332 15.98 -9.17 26.29
CA ASP A 332 14.60 -8.73 26.43
C ASP A 332 14.38 -7.43 25.63
N PRO A 333 13.35 -7.37 24.78
CA PRO A 333 13.02 -6.20 23.99
C PRO A 333 12.26 -5.15 24.82
N ASP A 334 12.44 -3.87 24.48
CA ASP A 334 11.44 -2.83 24.78
C ASP A 334 10.27 -3.01 23.82
N VAL A 335 9.04 -3.10 24.34
CA VAL A 335 7.85 -3.37 23.53
C VAL A 335 6.86 -2.22 23.63
N GLN A 336 6.56 -1.62 22.49
CA GLN A 336 5.62 -0.52 22.39
C GLN A 336 4.38 -0.95 21.59
N ARG A 337 3.22 -0.95 22.25
CA ARG A 337 1.95 -1.26 21.61
C ARG A 337 1.45 -0.06 20.81
N THR A 338 1.08 -0.30 19.56
CA THR A 338 0.34 0.69 18.79
C THR A 338 -1.15 0.55 19.08
N THR A 339 -1.78 1.62 19.55
CA THR A 339 -3.24 1.66 19.69
C THR A 339 -3.92 1.61 18.33
N THR A 340 -4.94 0.77 18.20
CA THR A 340 -5.75 0.73 16.98
C THR A 340 -7.19 1.12 17.30
N PHE A 341 -7.72 2.10 16.57
CA PHE A 341 -9.11 2.50 16.72
C PHE A 341 -10.00 1.49 15.99
N GLY A 342 -11.01 0.94 16.69
CA GLY A 342 -11.94 -0.03 16.10
C GLY A 342 -11.51 -1.49 16.16
N GLU A 343 -10.55 -1.86 17.04
CA GLU A 343 -10.08 -3.25 17.23
C GLU A 343 -11.22 -4.28 17.32
N LYS A 344 -12.26 -3.99 18.11
CA LYS A 344 -13.42 -4.88 18.28
C LYS A 344 -14.30 -5.01 17.04
N VAL A 345 -14.30 -4.00 16.16
CA VAL A 345 -15.16 -3.96 14.96
C VAL A 345 -14.49 -4.67 13.79
N TYR A 346 -13.16 -4.59 13.70
CA TYR A 346 -12.42 -5.10 12.54
C TYR A 346 -11.56 -6.33 12.84
N GLY A 347 -11.51 -6.79 14.09
CA GLY A 347 -10.77 -7.99 14.48
C GLY A 347 -9.26 -7.84 14.25
N PHE A 348 -8.72 -6.63 14.47
CA PHE A 348 -7.30 -6.37 14.30
C PHE A 348 -6.47 -7.22 15.26
N LEU A 349 -5.34 -7.75 14.76
CA LEU A 349 -4.28 -8.26 15.61
C LEU A 349 -3.67 -7.10 16.40
N LYS A 350 -3.18 -7.41 17.60
CA LYS A 350 -2.37 -6.46 18.37
C LYS A 350 -1.09 -6.20 17.60
N ALA A 351 -0.73 -4.93 17.47
CA ALA A 351 0.46 -4.50 16.74
C ALA A 351 1.49 -3.94 17.71
N ASP A 352 2.63 -4.61 17.82
CA ASP A 352 3.70 -4.30 18.76
C ASP A 352 5.01 -4.00 18.01
N LEU A 353 5.68 -2.93 18.42
CA LEU A 353 7.04 -2.61 17.98
C LEU A 353 8.02 -3.09 19.05
N TYR A 354 8.81 -4.10 18.69
CA TYR A 354 9.89 -4.62 19.52
C TYR A 354 11.17 -3.88 19.17
N THR A 355 11.83 -3.26 20.13
CA THR A 355 13.13 -2.61 19.96
C THR A 355 14.15 -3.22 20.91
N VAL A 356 15.29 -3.65 20.38
CA VAL A 356 16.34 -4.29 21.19
C VAL A 356 17.73 -3.90 20.71
N LYS A 357 18.68 -3.85 21.64
CA LYS A 357 20.11 -3.64 21.37
C LYS A 357 20.90 -4.84 21.87
N PRO A 358 21.92 -5.31 21.14
CA PRO A 358 22.74 -6.42 21.62
C PRO A 358 23.52 -6.03 22.87
N LYS A 359 23.72 -6.99 23.78
CA LYS A 359 24.62 -6.83 24.94
C LYS A 359 26.08 -6.83 24.51
N ALA A 360 26.44 -7.78 23.65
CA ALA A 360 27.77 -7.90 23.06
C ALA A 360 27.91 -6.99 21.84
N GLN A 361 28.86 -6.05 21.89
CA GLN A 361 29.03 -5.02 20.86
C GLN A 361 29.59 -5.54 19.53
N ASP A 362 30.03 -6.79 19.46
CA ASP A 362 30.57 -7.46 18.28
C ASP A 362 29.55 -8.36 17.55
N SER A 363 28.29 -8.39 18.03
CA SER A 363 27.21 -9.19 17.45
C SER A 363 26.99 -8.85 15.97
N ARG A 364 26.94 -9.88 15.10
CA ARG A 364 26.67 -9.74 13.66
C ARG A 364 25.43 -10.50 13.20
N TYR A 365 24.92 -11.38 14.06
CA TYR A 365 23.74 -12.19 13.80
C TYR A 365 22.66 -11.85 14.82
N VAL A 366 21.42 -11.80 14.35
CA VAL A 366 20.23 -11.77 15.21
C VAL A 366 19.35 -12.95 14.86
N LYS A 367 18.97 -13.72 15.88
CA LYS A 367 17.98 -14.80 15.80
C LYS A 367 16.67 -14.30 16.39
N ILE A 368 15.59 -14.51 15.65
CA ILE A 368 14.22 -14.16 16.03
C ILE A 368 13.46 -15.48 16.12
N VAL A 369 12.95 -15.80 17.30
CA VAL A 369 12.25 -17.06 17.60
C VAL A 369 10.80 -16.76 17.92
N PHE A 370 9.87 -17.40 17.20
CA PHE A 370 8.45 -17.37 17.48
C PHE A 370 8.17 -18.22 18.72
N LYS A 371 7.51 -17.65 19.74
CA LYS A 371 7.13 -18.32 20.98
C LYS A 371 5.65 -18.68 21.04
N THR A 372 4.87 -17.99 20.23
CA THR A 372 3.43 -18.22 20.03
C THR A 372 3.14 -18.09 18.53
N ASP A 373 1.86 -18.25 18.16
CA ASP A 373 1.41 -17.88 16.82
C ASP A 373 1.42 -16.35 16.66
N ALA A 374 2.42 -15.86 15.93
CA ALA A 374 2.62 -14.45 15.64
C ALA A 374 3.11 -14.25 14.20
N GLN A 375 2.93 -13.03 13.70
CA GLN A 375 3.34 -12.63 12.36
C GLN A 375 4.30 -11.44 12.44
N LEU A 376 5.46 -11.57 11.81
CA LEU A 376 6.36 -10.44 11.58
C LEU A 376 5.93 -9.75 10.28
N GLY A 377 5.77 -8.43 10.30
CA GLY A 377 5.53 -7.63 9.09
C GLY A 377 6.78 -6.95 8.54
N ARG A 378 7.68 -6.54 9.44
CA ARG A 378 8.93 -5.89 9.06
C ARG A 378 10.03 -6.18 10.05
N VAL A 379 11.24 -6.38 9.53
CA VAL A 379 12.48 -6.46 10.31
C VAL A 379 13.41 -5.34 9.89
N GLU A 380 13.91 -4.58 10.85
CA GLU A 380 14.99 -3.62 10.65
C GLU A 380 16.20 -4.01 11.50
N VAL A 381 17.36 -4.19 10.86
CA VAL A 381 18.64 -4.45 11.53
C VAL A 381 19.56 -3.27 11.27
N GLU A 382 19.83 -2.49 12.31
CA GLU A 382 20.78 -1.38 12.28
C GLU A 382 22.18 -1.90 12.59
N TYR A 383 23.16 -1.52 11.77
CA TYR A 383 24.54 -1.95 11.96
C TYR A 383 25.56 -0.90 11.53
N VAL A 384 26.73 -0.94 12.16
CA VAL A 384 27.88 -0.11 11.82
C VAL A 384 29.01 -1.00 11.29
N SER A 385 29.73 -0.52 10.27
CA SER A 385 30.86 -1.26 9.71
C SER A 385 31.84 -1.67 10.81
N ALA A 386 32.33 -2.92 10.76
CA ALA A 386 33.48 -3.30 11.58
C ALA A 386 34.69 -2.51 11.05
N HIS A 387 35.34 -1.74 11.92
CA HIS A 387 36.60 -1.07 11.58
C HIS A 387 37.71 -2.09 11.33
#